data_AF-A0A3C0TAJ1-F1
#
_entry.id   AF-A0A3C0TAJ1-F1
#
_cell.length_a   1.000
_cell.length_b   1.000
_cell.length_c   1.000
_cell.angle_alpha   90.00
_cell.angle_beta   90.00
_cell.angle_gamma   90.00
#
_symmetry.space_group_name_H-M   'P 1'
#
loop_
_entity.id
_entity.type
_entity.pdbx_description
1 polymer ?
#
loop_
_entity_poly.entity_id
_entity_poly.type
_entity_poly.pdbx_seq_one_letter_code
_entity_poly.pdbx_strand_id
1 'polypeptide(L)'
;SPEAMLRTIEILKAKDRIEIEQARLEKREPKVYHGFLSTHPDHDTRYKQAIAESMDLVAEYDEFIKTDEFLEKLNGLTYGSTKQVGVIRKNIFFHPKLGIKLRFPDEWRVEPTRQGVQIFSRTSDASFFITTGRLYKDATPENYVRENLGLSVREGRNITIAGFPSFLGIADRASSVYGPRPLRFAIIFDPKRRLAYELYGAGKHDLRKIANDRDFIATIFSFDKMDRDDHKRAKTPTLQVVRAEVDTTMEDLANQSPITNYALDKLRVMNGLYPNGQPEPGQLIKIVD
;
A
#
# COMPACT_ATOMS: atom_id res chain seq x y z
N SER A 1 0.96 11.62 -31.32
CA SER A 1 2.00 11.13 -32.24
C SER A 1 2.23 9.64 -32.04
N PRO A 2 2.67 8.91 -33.07
CA PRO A 2 3.06 7.50 -32.95
C PRO A 2 4.15 7.26 -31.89
N GLU A 3 5.12 8.17 -31.75
CA GLU A 3 6.15 8.12 -30.69
C GLU A 3 5.59 8.11 -29.27
N ALA A 4 4.49 8.83 -29.02
CA ALA A 4 3.83 8.84 -27.71
C ALA A 4 3.21 7.48 -27.37
N MET A 5 2.76 6.72 -28.38
CA MET A 5 2.28 5.35 -28.18
C MET A 5 3.42 4.41 -27.81
N LEU A 6 4.61 4.54 -28.43
CA LEU A 6 5.80 3.77 -28.02
C LEU A 6 6.16 4.03 -26.56
N ARG A 7 6.23 5.32 -26.15
CA ARG A 7 6.52 5.68 -24.75
C ARG A 7 5.50 5.10 -23.77
N THR A 8 4.22 5.10 -24.14
CA THR A 8 3.16 4.51 -23.30
C THR A 8 3.38 3.01 -23.09
N ILE A 9 3.75 2.28 -24.14
CA ILE A 9 4.03 0.84 -24.06
C ILE A 9 5.27 0.57 -23.21
N GLU A 10 6.31 1.38 -23.35
CA GLU A 10 7.51 1.26 -22.51
C GLU A 10 7.17 1.45 -21.03
N ILE A 11 6.30 2.40 -20.69
CA ILE A 11 5.79 2.58 -19.32
C ILE A 11 5.01 1.36 -18.83
N LEU A 12 4.14 0.78 -19.68
CA LEU A 12 3.39 -0.43 -19.32
C LEU A 12 4.33 -1.64 -19.10
N LYS A 13 5.36 -1.81 -19.93
CA LYS A 13 6.37 -2.84 -19.71
C LYS A 13 7.20 -2.60 -18.46
N ALA A 14 7.56 -1.34 -18.19
CA ALA A 14 8.25 -0.98 -16.97
C ALA A 14 7.40 -1.32 -15.74
N LYS A 15 6.09 -1.07 -15.80
CA LYS A 15 5.12 -1.48 -14.78
C LYS A 15 5.11 -3.01 -14.57
N ASP A 16 5.14 -3.80 -15.64
CA ASP A 16 5.18 -5.27 -15.50
C ASP A 16 6.51 -5.75 -14.92
N ARG A 17 7.63 -5.15 -15.33
CA ARG A 17 8.97 -5.46 -14.80
C ARG A 17 9.07 -5.16 -13.30
N ILE A 18 8.57 -4.02 -12.83
CA ILE A 18 8.59 -3.71 -11.39
C ILE A 18 7.76 -4.72 -10.59
N GLU A 19 6.61 -5.15 -11.11
CA GLU A 19 5.74 -6.11 -10.43
C GLU A 19 6.41 -7.48 -10.33
N ILE A 20 7.13 -7.91 -11.37
CA ILE A 20 7.91 -9.15 -11.36
C ILE A 20 9.05 -9.08 -10.34
N GLU A 21 9.83 -8.00 -10.34
CA GLU A 21 10.94 -7.84 -9.38
C GLU A 21 10.44 -7.74 -7.93
N GLN A 22 9.38 -6.96 -7.69
CA GLN A 22 8.76 -6.85 -6.37
C GLN A 22 8.21 -8.20 -5.90
N ALA A 23 7.51 -8.95 -6.77
CA ALA A 23 7.01 -10.27 -6.42
C ALA A 23 8.13 -11.26 -6.08
N ARG A 24 9.26 -11.19 -6.79
CA ARG A 24 10.46 -11.99 -6.51
C ARG A 24 11.06 -11.67 -5.15
N LEU A 25 11.23 -10.37 -4.82
CA LEU A 25 11.68 -9.93 -3.50
C LEU A 25 10.71 -10.38 -2.39
N GLU A 26 9.42 -10.37 -2.71
CA GLU A 26 8.33 -10.71 -1.78
C GLU A 26 8.04 -12.21 -1.67
N LYS A 27 8.72 -13.05 -2.45
CA LYS A 27 8.46 -14.50 -2.56
C LYS A 27 6.98 -14.82 -2.80
N ARG A 28 6.34 -14.02 -3.66
CA ARG A 28 4.95 -14.20 -4.10
C ARG A 28 4.89 -14.35 -5.61
N GLU A 29 3.76 -14.81 -6.12
CA GLU A 29 3.51 -14.79 -7.56
C GLU A 29 3.25 -13.34 -8.03
N PRO A 30 3.82 -12.95 -9.19
CA PRO A 30 3.60 -11.64 -9.76
C PRO A 30 2.19 -11.51 -10.33
N LYS A 31 1.54 -10.39 -10.04
CA LYS A 31 0.21 -10.04 -10.55
C LYS A 31 0.37 -9.19 -11.81
N VAL A 32 0.93 -9.79 -12.85
CA VAL A 32 1.14 -9.11 -14.13
C VAL A 32 -0.18 -9.04 -14.88
N TYR A 33 -0.48 -7.89 -15.49
CA TYR A 33 -1.65 -7.77 -16.34
C TYR A 33 -1.37 -8.46 -17.68
N HIS A 34 -1.90 -9.67 -17.88
CA HIS A 34 -1.85 -10.39 -19.15
C HIS A 34 -2.86 -9.84 -20.16
N GLY A 35 -2.73 -8.55 -20.50
CA GLY A 35 -3.54 -7.91 -21.53
C GLY A 35 -3.12 -8.29 -22.95
N PHE A 36 -3.75 -7.65 -23.93
CA PHE A 36 -3.45 -7.82 -25.36
C PHE A 36 -1.97 -7.63 -25.74
N LEU A 37 -1.20 -6.90 -24.93
CA LEU A 37 0.22 -6.63 -25.16
C LEU A 37 1.17 -7.77 -24.71
N SER A 38 0.68 -8.75 -23.94
CA SER A 38 1.54 -9.75 -23.26
C SER A 38 1.59 -11.11 -23.95
N THR A 39 0.80 -11.35 -25.00
CA THR A 39 0.60 -12.70 -25.58
C THR A 39 1.48 -13.03 -26.80
N HIS A 40 2.44 -12.19 -27.20
CA HIS A 40 3.33 -12.52 -28.31
C HIS A 40 4.76 -11.93 -28.19
N PRO A 41 5.84 -12.76 -28.24
CA PRO A 41 7.23 -12.30 -28.14
C PRO A 41 7.69 -11.34 -29.25
N ASP A 42 7.07 -11.39 -30.43
CA ASP A 42 7.42 -10.61 -31.63
C ASP A 42 6.62 -9.30 -31.80
N HIS A 43 5.90 -8.86 -30.77
CA HIS A 43 5.04 -7.68 -30.88
C HIS A 43 5.86 -6.38 -30.91
N ASP A 44 7.03 -6.34 -30.28
CA ASP A 44 7.85 -5.12 -30.19
C ASP A 44 8.37 -4.67 -31.55
N THR A 45 8.90 -5.61 -32.34
CA THR A 45 9.47 -5.32 -33.65
C THR A 45 8.37 -4.96 -34.64
N ARG A 46 7.29 -5.75 -34.68
CA ARG A 46 6.14 -5.48 -35.56
C ARG A 46 5.42 -4.18 -35.24
N TYR A 47 5.28 -3.86 -33.95
CA TYR A 47 4.62 -2.62 -33.55
C TYR A 47 5.49 -1.39 -33.78
N LYS A 48 6.82 -1.48 -33.53
CA LYS A 48 7.76 -0.43 -33.91
C LYS A 48 7.76 -0.20 -35.42
N GLN A 49 7.71 -1.26 -36.22
CA GLN A 49 7.58 -1.18 -37.67
C GLN A 49 6.26 -0.53 -38.09
N ALA A 50 5.12 -0.97 -37.54
CA ALA A 50 3.82 -0.37 -37.83
C ALA A 50 3.75 1.12 -37.42
N ILE A 51 4.41 1.50 -36.32
CA ILE A 51 4.52 2.90 -35.92
C ILE A 51 5.40 3.70 -36.87
N ALA A 52 6.56 3.17 -37.26
CA ALA A 52 7.43 3.81 -38.23
C ALA A 52 6.70 4.02 -39.57
N GLU A 53 6.01 3.00 -40.06
CA GLU A 53 5.18 3.10 -41.28
C GLU A 53 4.00 4.07 -41.11
N SER A 54 3.45 4.20 -39.90
CA SER A 54 2.38 5.18 -39.62
C SER A 54 2.87 6.63 -39.57
N MET A 55 4.15 6.87 -39.30
CA MET A 55 4.73 8.23 -39.29
C MET A 55 4.66 8.85 -40.69
N ASP A 56 4.81 8.04 -41.74
CA ASP A 56 4.67 8.44 -43.13
C ASP A 56 3.21 8.78 -43.54
N LEU A 57 2.24 8.42 -42.69
CA LEU A 57 0.80 8.61 -42.93
C LEU A 57 0.20 9.75 -42.09
N VAL A 58 1.00 10.44 -41.26
CA VAL A 58 0.50 11.53 -40.41
C VAL A 58 0.27 12.79 -41.26
N ALA A 59 -0.98 13.07 -41.61
CA ALA A 59 -1.41 14.39 -42.07
C ALA A 59 -1.13 15.43 -40.96
N GLU A 60 -0.74 16.65 -41.31
CA GLU A 60 -0.44 17.73 -40.37
C GLU A 60 -1.63 18.00 -39.42
N TYR A 61 -1.59 17.42 -38.22
CA TYR A 61 -2.53 17.71 -37.14
C TYR A 61 -1.98 18.89 -36.32
N ASP A 62 -2.61 20.06 -36.47
CA ASP A 62 -2.22 21.35 -35.88
C ASP A 62 -2.63 21.50 -34.40
N GLU A 63 -3.50 20.65 -33.87
CA GLU A 63 -3.89 20.66 -32.44
C GLU A 63 -3.03 19.71 -31.60
N PHE A 64 -1.74 20.03 -31.46
CA PHE A 64 -0.89 19.37 -30.48
C PHE A 64 -1.11 20.00 -29.10
N ILE A 65 -1.76 19.28 -28.17
CA ILE A 65 -1.74 19.67 -26.76
C ILE A 65 -0.27 19.62 -26.30
N LYS A 66 0.27 20.76 -25.89
CA LYS A 66 1.63 20.83 -25.33
C LYS A 66 1.70 19.90 -24.12
N THR A 67 2.68 19.00 -24.09
CA THR A 67 2.87 18.03 -23.01
C THR A 67 2.77 18.67 -21.63
N ASP A 68 3.34 19.87 -21.48
CA ASP A 68 3.34 20.63 -20.23
C ASP A 68 1.92 21.07 -19.83
N GLU A 69 1.11 21.57 -20.77
CA GLU A 69 -0.29 21.96 -20.51
C GLU A 69 -1.14 20.75 -20.11
N PHE A 70 -0.89 19.58 -20.70
CA PHE A 70 -1.55 18.35 -20.29
C PHE A 70 -1.14 17.92 -18.88
N LEU A 71 0.16 17.97 -18.56
CA LEU A 71 0.65 17.60 -17.24
C LEU A 71 0.09 18.53 -16.16
N GLU A 72 0.01 19.83 -16.41
CA GLU A 72 -0.58 20.80 -15.48
C GLU A 72 -2.05 20.48 -15.15
N LYS A 73 -2.83 19.95 -16.12
CA LYS A 73 -4.21 19.49 -15.88
C LYS A 73 -4.31 18.28 -14.96
N LEU A 74 -3.23 17.54 -14.74
CA LEU A 74 -3.19 16.42 -13.80
C LEU A 74 -2.94 16.86 -12.34
N ASN A 75 -2.54 18.12 -12.14
CA ASN A 75 -2.18 18.63 -10.82
C ASN A 75 -3.40 18.65 -9.87
N GLY A 76 -3.23 18.10 -8.67
CA GLY A 76 -4.27 18.01 -7.64
C GLY A 76 -5.21 16.81 -7.76
N LEU A 77 -5.03 15.93 -8.76
CA LEU A 77 -5.81 14.70 -8.85
C LEU A 77 -5.55 13.81 -7.63
N THR A 78 -6.61 13.20 -7.08
CA THR A 78 -6.45 12.24 -5.98
C THR A 78 -5.65 11.02 -6.43
N TYR A 79 -4.63 10.64 -5.65
CA TYR A 79 -3.80 9.46 -5.93
C TYR A 79 -4.23 8.26 -5.07
N GLY A 80 -4.29 7.09 -5.71
CA GLY A 80 -4.63 5.82 -5.08
C GLY A 80 -6.12 5.45 -5.17
N SER A 81 -6.51 4.37 -4.48
CA SER A 81 -7.88 3.85 -4.56
C SER A 81 -8.88 4.79 -3.89
N THR A 82 -10.08 4.93 -4.46
CA THR A 82 -11.21 5.65 -3.86
C THR A 82 -11.74 4.97 -2.59
N LYS A 83 -11.40 3.70 -2.35
CA LYS A 83 -11.79 2.91 -1.17
C LYS A 83 -10.68 2.84 -0.11
N GLN A 84 -9.86 3.89 0.02
CA GLN A 84 -8.83 3.95 1.05
C GLN A 84 -9.47 3.84 2.45
N VAL A 85 -9.16 2.76 3.17
CA VAL A 85 -9.55 2.52 4.56
C VAL A 85 -8.80 3.48 5.50
N GLY A 86 -7.64 3.99 5.08
CA GLY A 86 -6.89 5.02 5.77
C GLY A 86 -5.72 5.51 4.93
N VAL A 87 -4.85 6.31 5.53
CA VAL A 87 -3.66 6.90 4.92
C VAL A 87 -2.44 6.29 5.56
N ILE A 88 -1.43 5.92 4.76
CA ILE A 88 -0.17 5.43 5.28
C ILE A 88 0.92 6.42 4.88
N ARG A 89 1.80 6.73 5.83
CA ARG A 89 3.00 7.54 5.60
C ARG A 89 4.16 6.78 6.22
N LYS A 90 5.17 6.42 5.40
CA LYS A 90 6.27 5.53 5.80
C LYS A 90 5.71 4.20 6.35
N ASN A 91 5.94 3.90 7.62
CA ASN A 91 5.45 2.72 8.33
C ASN A 91 4.31 3.02 9.32
N ILE A 92 3.65 4.19 9.22
CA ILE A 92 2.55 4.57 10.11
C ILE A 92 1.25 4.63 9.33
N PHE A 93 0.25 3.86 9.77
CA PHE A 93 -1.13 3.94 9.32
C PHE A 93 -1.91 4.94 10.16
N PHE A 94 -2.71 5.75 9.48
CA PHE A 94 -3.62 6.73 10.04
C PHE A 94 -5.03 6.44 9.53
N HIS A 95 -6.02 6.50 10.42
CA HIS A 95 -7.41 6.42 10.03
C HIS A 95 -8.15 7.68 10.51
N PRO A 96 -8.21 8.77 9.71
CA PRO A 96 -8.78 10.05 10.13
C PRO A 96 -10.19 9.95 10.73
N LYS A 97 -11.09 9.19 10.10
CA LYS A 97 -12.47 9.03 10.58
C LYS A 97 -12.58 8.33 11.94
N LEU A 98 -11.70 7.35 12.20
CA LEU A 98 -11.64 6.64 13.48
C LEU A 98 -10.72 7.36 14.48
N GLY A 99 -9.90 8.31 14.03
CA GLY A 99 -8.96 9.04 14.87
C GLY A 99 -7.92 8.14 15.53
N ILE A 100 -7.45 7.10 14.83
CA ILE A 100 -6.45 6.14 15.32
C ILE A 100 -5.22 6.12 14.43
N LYS A 101 -4.07 5.77 15.02
CA LYS A 101 -2.81 5.52 14.33
C LYS A 101 -2.16 4.24 14.82
N LEU A 102 -1.38 3.61 13.95
CA LEU A 102 -0.60 2.41 14.25
C LEU A 102 0.70 2.41 13.47
N ARG A 103 1.79 1.95 14.07
CA ARG A 103 3.10 1.79 13.42
C ARG A 103 3.40 0.32 13.18
N PHE A 104 3.91 0.01 12.01
CA PHE A 104 4.41 -1.31 11.62
C PHE A 104 5.94 -1.31 11.55
N PRO A 105 6.58 -2.49 11.53
CA PRO A 105 8.01 -2.56 11.26
C PRO A 105 8.35 -1.94 9.90
N ASP A 106 9.57 -1.41 9.80
CA ASP A 106 10.07 -0.87 8.55
C ASP A 106 10.17 -1.99 7.49
N GLU A 107 10.13 -1.62 6.21
CA GLU A 107 10.17 -2.54 5.07
C GLU A 107 8.98 -3.51 4.97
N TRP A 108 7.98 -3.40 5.85
CA TRP A 108 6.74 -4.16 5.72
C TRP A 108 5.84 -3.51 4.68
N ARG A 109 5.28 -4.35 3.81
CA ARG A 109 4.42 -3.91 2.72
C ARG A 109 2.97 -3.87 3.19
N VAL A 110 2.23 -2.87 2.71
CA VAL A 110 0.82 -2.71 3.06
C VAL A 110 -0.08 -2.94 1.85
N GLU A 111 -1.16 -3.70 2.07
CA GLU A 111 -2.21 -4.01 1.12
C GLU A 111 -3.59 -3.67 1.72
N PRO A 112 -4.28 -2.63 1.22
CA PRO A 112 -5.65 -2.35 1.61
C PRO A 112 -6.57 -3.51 1.22
N THR A 113 -7.52 -3.86 2.08
CA THR A 113 -8.56 -4.86 1.80
C THR A 113 -9.95 -4.22 1.89
N ARG A 114 -11.00 -4.96 1.51
CA ARG A 114 -12.39 -4.48 1.63
C ARG A 114 -12.83 -4.29 3.09
N GLN A 115 -12.21 -5.02 4.01
CA GLN A 115 -12.61 -5.09 5.41
C GLN A 115 -11.60 -4.38 6.34
N GLY A 116 -10.43 -4.00 5.82
CA GLY A 116 -9.37 -3.50 6.67
C GLY A 116 -8.06 -3.27 5.93
N VAL A 117 -6.95 -3.45 6.63
CA VAL A 117 -5.60 -3.30 6.09
C VAL A 117 -4.79 -4.53 6.42
N GLN A 118 -4.22 -5.16 5.40
CA GLN A 118 -3.30 -6.27 5.53
C GLN A 118 -1.87 -5.75 5.35
N ILE A 119 -0.99 -6.10 6.26
CA ILE A 119 0.42 -5.77 6.23
C ILE A 119 1.18 -7.09 6.18
N PHE A 120 2.27 -7.14 5.42
CA PHE A 120 3.12 -8.32 5.30
C PHE A 120 4.58 -7.95 5.52
N SER A 121 5.34 -8.90 6.08
CA SER A 121 6.80 -8.82 6.05
C SER A 121 7.30 -8.77 4.60
N ARG A 122 8.53 -8.26 4.44
CA ARG A 122 9.19 -8.18 3.14
C ARG A 122 9.19 -9.51 2.38
N THR A 123 9.33 -10.64 3.07
CA THR A 123 9.36 -12.00 2.49
C THR A 123 8.01 -12.72 2.49
N SER A 124 6.92 -12.03 2.85
CA SER A 124 5.56 -12.57 2.95
C SER A 124 5.45 -13.82 3.84
N ASP A 125 6.31 -13.96 4.84
CA ASP A 125 6.31 -15.04 5.83
C ASP A 125 5.68 -14.63 7.18
N ALA A 126 5.34 -13.36 7.35
CA ALA A 126 4.56 -12.84 8.45
C ALA A 126 3.54 -11.84 7.93
N SER A 127 2.38 -11.78 8.58
CA SER A 127 1.28 -10.92 8.19
C SER A 127 0.62 -10.32 9.43
N PHE A 128 0.24 -9.05 9.35
CA PHE A 128 -0.55 -8.35 10.35
C PHE A 128 -1.82 -7.80 9.71
N PHE A 129 -2.99 -8.08 10.27
CA PHE A 129 -4.28 -7.62 9.76
C PHE A 129 -4.97 -6.73 10.78
N ILE A 130 -5.56 -5.63 10.29
CA ILE A 130 -6.34 -4.70 11.09
C ILE A 130 -7.71 -4.56 10.49
N THR A 131 -8.73 -4.71 11.32
CA THR A 131 -10.12 -4.51 10.96
C THR A 131 -10.88 -3.89 12.14
N THR A 132 -12.16 -3.60 11.93
CA THR A 132 -13.07 -3.11 12.96
C THR A 132 -14.27 -4.02 13.08
N GLY A 133 -14.68 -4.29 14.31
CA GLY A 133 -15.94 -4.94 14.65
C GLY A 133 -16.87 -4.01 15.42
N ARG A 134 -18.13 -4.44 15.59
CA ARG A 134 -19.14 -3.70 16.36
C ARG A 134 -19.33 -4.32 17.73
N LEU A 135 -19.45 -3.46 18.74
CA LEU A 135 -19.72 -3.90 20.11
C LEU A 135 -21.22 -4.16 20.33
N TYR A 136 -21.52 -5.31 20.93
CA TYR A 136 -22.83 -5.61 21.52
C TYR A 136 -22.93 -5.02 22.93
N LYS A 137 -24.15 -5.03 23.50
CA LYS A 137 -24.41 -4.47 24.82
C LYS A 137 -23.68 -5.29 25.89
N ASP A 138 -23.07 -4.61 26.86
CA ASP A 138 -22.37 -5.23 28.00
C ASP A 138 -21.19 -6.15 27.61
N ALA A 139 -20.66 -5.99 26.39
CA ALA A 139 -19.51 -6.73 25.92
C ALA A 139 -18.25 -6.40 26.74
N THR A 140 -17.50 -7.43 27.11
CA THR A 140 -16.12 -7.29 27.59
C THR A 140 -15.14 -7.65 26.47
N PRO A 141 -13.92 -7.09 26.44
CA PRO A 141 -12.91 -7.45 25.44
C PRO A 141 -12.66 -8.96 25.34
N GLU A 142 -12.66 -9.63 26.50
CA GLU A 142 -12.45 -11.06 26.62
C GLU A 142 -13.64 -11.89 26.10
N ASN A 143 -14.88 -11.54 26.48
CA ASN A 143 -16.07 -12.25 26.00
C ASN A 143 -16.27 -12.05 24.50
N TYR A 144 -15.98 -10.86 23.98
CA TYR A 144 -16.06 -10.59 22.54
C TYR A 144 -15.16 -11.52 21.73
N VAL A 145 -13.97 -11.84 22.24
CA VAL A 145 -13.07 -12.79 21.57
C VAL A 145 -13.65 -14.21 21.56
N ARG A 146 -14.24 -14.67 22.67
CA ARG A 146 -14.73 -16.05 22.77
C ARG A 146 -16.10 -16.24 22.12
N GLU A 147 -17.03 -15.33 22.36
CA GLU A 147 -18.44 -15.45 21.97
C GLU A 147 -18.69 -14.89 20.57
N ASN A 148 -18.15 -13.71 20.25
CA ASN A 148 -18.41 -13.05 18.97
C ASN A 148 -17.43 -13.48 17.88
N LEU A 149 -16.13 -13.59 18.21
CA LEU A 149 -15.11 -14.04 17.24
C LEU A 149 -14.91 -15.55 17.22
N GLY A 150 -15.40 -16.29 18.23
CA GLY A 150 -15.28 -17.74 18.29
C GLY A 150 -13.83 -18.24 18.40
N LEU A 151 -12.90 -17.43 18.94
CA LEU A 151 -11.50 -17.81 19.00
C LEU A 151 -11.22 -18.74 20.20
N SER A 152 -10.52 -19.84 19.93
CA SER A 152 -9.95 -20.71 20.99
C SER A 152 -8.69 -20.06 21.56
N VAL A 153 -8.86 -19.34 22.68
CA VAL A 153 -7.79 -18.60 23.35
C VAL A 153 -6.92 -19.55 24.19
N ARG A 154 -5.64 -19.67 23.83
CA ARG A 154 -4.61 -20.40 24.59
C ARG A 154 -4.16 -19.63 25.82
N GLU A 155 -3.84 -18.35 25.58
CA GLU A 155 -3.33 -17.42 26.57
C GLU A 155 -3.95 -16.06 26.30
N GLY A 156 -4.38 -15.37 27.34
CA GLY A 156 -5.01 -14.06 27.20
C GLY A 156 -4.94 -13.25 28.49
N ARG A 157 -4.85 -11.93 28.36
CA ARG A 157 -4.89 -11.01 29.49
C ARG A 157 -5.59 -9.71 29.12
N ASN A 158 -6.36 -9.20 30.08
CA ASN A 158 -6.93 -7.86 30.00
C ASN A 158 -5.81 -6.83 30.24
N ILE A 159 -5.70 -5.85 29.35
CA ILE A 159 -4.72 -4.77 29.40
C ILE A 159 -5.38 -3.45 28.97
N THR A 160 -4.61 -2.37 29.02
CA THR A 160 -5.02 -1.07 28.50
C THR A 160 -4.01 -0.61 27.45
N ILE A 161 -4.49 -0.24 26.26
CA ILE A 161 -3.68 0.28 25.16
C ILE A 161 -4.23 1.67 24.78
N ALA A 162 -3.40 2.71 24.81
CA ALA A 162 -3.82 4.10 24.55
C ALA A 162 -5.06 4.56 25.33
N GLY A 163 -5.20 4.09 26.57
CA GLY A 163 -6.35 4.38 27.44
C GLY A 163 -7.64 3.63 27.08
N PHE A 164 -7.57 2.64 26.20
CA PHE A 164 -8.71 1.80 25.82
C PHE A 164 -8.64 0.41 26.49
N PRO A 165 -9.76 -0.09 27.06
CA PRO A 165 -9.85 -1.47 27.53
C PRO A 165 -9.56 -2.44 26.40
N SER A 166 -8.67 -3.41 26.63
CA SER A 166 -8.19 -4.29 25.58
C SER A 166 -7.97 -5.71 26.09
N PHE A 167 -8.06 -6.70 25.19
CA PHE A 167 -7.67 -8.09 25.47
C PHE A 167 -6.59 -8.52 24.49
N LEU A 168 -5.43 -8.91 25.02
CA LEU A 168 -4.28 -9.37 24.27
C LEU A 168 -4.10 -10.86 24.51
N GLY A 169 -3.92 -11.64 23.45
CA GLY A 169 -3.78 -13.09 23.59
C GLY A 169 -3.22 -13.80 22.39
N ILE A 170 -3.20 -15.12 22.50
CA ILE A 170 -2.86 -16.08 21.46
C ILE A 170 -4.05 -17.01 21.26
N ALA A 171 -4.48 -17.15 20.01
CA ALA A 171 -5.41 -18.20 19.60
C ALA A 171 -4.61 -19.41 19.08
N ASP A 172 -5.05 -20.63 19.39
CA ASP A 172 -4.38 -21.85 18.92
C ASP A 172 -4.57 -22.09 17.43
N ARG A 173 -5.78 -21.82 16.93
CA ARG A 173 -6.13 -22.03 15.54
C ARG A 173 -7.21 -21.03 15.10
N ALA A 174 -6.80 -20.00 14.39
CA ALA A 174 -7.69 -19.00 13.80
C ALA A 174 -7.41 -18.88 12.29
N SER A 175 -8.41 -18.41 11.54
CA SER A 175 -8.26 -18.14 10.11
C SER A 175 -7.25 -17.01 9.87
N SER A 176 -6.39 -17.17 8.89
CA SER A 176 -5.41 -16.17 8.46
C SER A 176 -5.20 -16.23 6.95
N VAL A 177 -4.46 -15.28 6.39
CA VAL A 177 -4.04 -15.28 4.98
C VAL A 177 -3.20 -16.50 4.58
N TYR A 178 -2.66 -17.23 5.56
CA TYR A 178 -1.90 -18.46 5.36
C TYR A 178 -2.69 -19.72 5.76
N GLY A 179 -4.01 -19.62 5.93
CA GLY A 179 -4.87 -20.70 6.42
C GLY A 179 -4.92 -20.80 7.96
N PRO A 180 -5.61 -21.81 8.53
CA PRO A 180 -5.83 -21.94 9.97
C PRO A 180 -4.54 -22.21 10.76
N ARG A 181 -4.19 -21.36 11.73
CA ARG A 181 -2.94 -21.44 12.49
C ARG A 181 -2.95 -20.63 13.80
N PRO A 182 -1.91 -20.74 14.64
CA PRO A 182 -1.75 -19.86 15.78
C PRO A 182 -1.68 -18.40 15.39
N LEU A 183 -2.29 -17.55 16.21
CA LEU A 183 -2.44 -16.13 15.89
C LEU A 183 -2.29 -15.28 17.15
N ARG A 184 -1.42 -14.27 17.11
CA ARG A 184 -1.36 -13.20 18.12
C ARG A 184 -2.51 -12.25 17.84
N PHE A 185 -3.34 -11.93 18.82
CA PHE A 185 -4.41 -10.95 18.61
C PHE A 185 -4.43 -9.89 19.72
N ALA A 186 -4.90 -8.71 19.37
CA ALA A 186 -5.34 -7.71 20.34
C ALA A 186 -6.69 -7.15 19.90
N ILE A 187 -7.64 -7.14 20.82
CA ILE A 187 -8.94 -6.48 20.63
C ILE A 187 -8.97 -5.25 21.53
N ILE A 188 -9.13 -4.07 20.93
CA ILE A 188 -9.10 -2.78 21.61
C ILE A 188 -10.50 -2.16 21.51
N PHE A 189 -11.14 -1.92 22.64
CA PHE A 189 -12.51 -1.39 22.66
C PHE A 189 -12.54 0.13 22.66
N ASP A 190 -13.36 0.70 21.78
CA ASP A 190 -13.84 2.08 21.88
C ASP A 190 -15.33 2.06 22.24
N PRO A 191 -15.68 2.05 23.55
CA PRO A 191 -17.07 2.01 23.99
C PRO A 191 -17.85 3.24 23.55
N LYS A 192 -17.20 4.41 23.42
CA LYS A 192 -17.84 5.66 23.00
C LYS A 192 -18.35 5.56 21.57
N ARG A 193 -17.59 4.91 20.69
CA ARG A 193 -17.98 4.66 19.30
C ARG A 193 -18.71 3.32 19.08
N ARG A 194 -18.81 2.49 20.12
CA ARG A 194 -19.33 1.11 20.03
C ARG A 194 -18.57 0.26 19.01
N LEU A 195 -17.25 0.44 18.94
CA LEU A 195 -16.36 -0.28 18.02
C LEU A 195 -15.31 -1.10 18.76
N ALA A 196 -14.92 -2.23 18.17
CA ALA A 196 -13.72 -2.97 18.51
C ALA A 196 -12.71 -2.78 17.38
N TYR A 197 -11.49 -2.35 17.68
CA TYR A 197 -10.37 -2.48 16.76
C TYR A 197 -9.78 -3.87 16.95
N GLU A 198 -9.72 -4.63 15.86
CA GLU A 198 -9.26 -6.02 15.89
C GLU A 198 -7.93 -6.11 15.14
N LEU A 199 -6.90 -6.58 15.84
CA LEU A 199 -5.54 -6.64 15.36
C LEU A 199 -5.07 -8.09 15.43
N TYR A 200 -4.52 -8.60 14.33
CA TYR A 200 -4.20 -10.01 14.18
C TYR A 200 -2.83 -10.21 13.53
N GLY A 201 -1.90 -10.90 14.19
CA GLY A 201 -0.57 -11.24 13.69
C GLY A 201 -0.39 -12.75 13.49
N ALA A 202 0.01 -13.17 12.29
CA ALA A 202 0.21 -14.57 11.93
C ALA A 202 1.50 -14.78 11.13
N GLY A 203 2.25 -15.84 11.45
CA GLY A 203 3.43 -16.29 10.69
C GLY A 203 3.09 -17.46 9.76
N LYS A 204 3.84 -17.63 8.65
CA LYS A 204 3.59 -18.60 7.57
C LYS A 204 4.11 -20.02 7.85
N HIS A 205 5.19 -20.18 8.60
CA HIS A 205 5.91 -21.48 8.68
C HIS A 205 5.77 -22.22 10.02
N ASP A 206 5.53 -21.51 11.12
CA ASP A 206 5.44 -22.13 12.44
C ASP A 206 3.97 -22.26 12.88
N LEU A 207 3.52 -23.49 13.09
CA LEU A 207 2.19 -23.83 13.57
C LEU A 207 2.15 -24.11 15.08
N ARG A 208 3.31 -24.12 15.76
CA ARG A 208 3.43 -24.32 17.21
C ARG A 208 3.72 -23.01 17.92
N LYS A 209 4.54 -22.15 17.31
CA LYS A 209 4.86 -20.79 17.77
C LYS A 209 4.45 -19.77 16.72
N ILE A 210 4.36 -18.52 17.16
CA ILE A 210 4.06 -17.39 16.27
C ILE A 210 5.41 -16.84 15.79
N ALA A 211 5.70 -16.97 14.49
CA ALA A 211 6.86 -16.28 13.91
C ALA A 211 6.63 -14.77 13.93
N ASN A 212 7.70 -13.98 14.13
CA ASN A 212 7.66 -12.50 14.21
C ASN A 212 6.77 -11.94 15.34
N ASP A 213 6.54 -12.72 16.38
CA ASP A 213 5.65 -12.35 17.48
C ASP A 213 6.05 -11.04 18.19
N ARG A 214 7.35 -10.80 18.33
CA ARG A 214 7.88 -9.54 18.88
C ARG A 214 7.45 -8.33 18.06
N ASP A 215 7.47 -8.44 16.73
CA ASP A 215 7.08 -7.37 15.81
C ASP A 215 5.57 -7.12 15.88
N PHE A 216 4.77 -8.18 16.01
CA PHE A 216 3.32 -8.06 16.22
C PHE A 216 2.99 -7.37 17.53
N ILE A 217 3.67 -7.73 18.62
CA ILE A 217 3.49 -7.08 19.93
C ILE A 217 3.88 -5.59 19.83
N ALA A 218 5.02 -5.27 19.22
CA ALA A 218 5.45 -3.88 19.02
C ALA A 218 4.41 -3.08 18.20
N THR A 219 3.88 -3.68 17.15
CA THR A 219 2.81 -3.08 16.33
C THR A 219 1.56 -2.83 17.17
N ILE A 220 1.08 -3.82 17.91
CA ILE A 220 -0.10 -3.70 18.78
C ILE A 220 0.06 -2.56 19.80
N PHE A 221 1.21 -2.49 20.48
CA PHE A 221 1.46 -1.46 21.49
C PHE A 221 1.76 -0.08 20.92
N SER A 222 1.99 0.04 19.61
CA SER A 222 2.07 1.34 18.93
C SER A 222 0.71 1.98 18.66
N PHE A 223 -0.39 1.29 18.97
CA PHE A 223 -1.74 1.79 18.74
C PHE A 223 -1.97 3.03 19.60
N ASP A 224 -2.43 4.10 18.98
CA ASP A 224 -2.72 5.34 19.67
C ASP A 224 -3.83 6.14 18.99
N LYS A 225 -4.36 7.12 19.70
CA LYS A 225 -5.26 8.14 19.14
C LYS A 225 -4.45 9.11 18.29
N MET A 226 -5.10 9.61 17.24
CA MET A 226 -4.54 10.70 16.43
C MET A 226 -4.65 12.02 17.19
N ASP A 227 -3.53 12.74 17.27
CA ASP A 227 -3.49 14.13 17.73
C ASP A 227 -3.79 15.12 16.59
N ARG A 228 -3.70 16.42 16.86
CA ARG A 228 -3.99 17.46 15.86
C ARG A 228 -3.01 17.44 14.67
N ASP A 229 -1.75 17.10 14.90
CA ASP A 229 -0.74 17.07 13.84
C ASP A 229 -0.83 15.79 13.02
N ASP A 230 -1.24 14.67 13.63
CA ASP A 230 -1.61 13.44 12.91
C ASP A 230 -2.70 13.70 11.88
N HIS A 231 -3.74 14.48 12.22
CA HIS A 231 -4.81 14.81 11.27
C HIS A 231 -4.31 15.67 10.10
N LYS A 232 -3.31 16.53 10.32
CA LYS A 232 -2.68 17.30 9.23
C LYS A 232 -1.83 16.41 8.32
N ARG A 233 -1.19 15.37 8.87
CA ARG A 233 -0.39 14.39 8.13
C ARG A 233 -1.23 13.35 7.37
N ALA A 234 -2.39 13.00 7.91
CA ALA A 234 -3.26 11.96 7.36
C ALA A 234 -4.16 12.47 6.23
N LYS A 235 -3.57 13.21 5.29
CA LYS A 235 -4.25 13.69 4.09
C LYS A 235 -4.19 12.64 2.98
N THR A 236 -5.27 12.56 2.22
CA THR A 236 -5.32 11.73 1.02
C THR A 236 -4.19 12.16 0.07
N PRO A 237 -3.34 11.24 -0.39
CA PRO A 237 -2.32 11.56 -1.37
C PRO A 237 -2.92 12.19 -2.63
N THR A 238 -2.23 13.18 -3.17
CA THR A 238 -2.57 13.85 -4.42
C THR A 238 -1.41 13.77 -5.39
N LEU A 239 -1.72 13.67 -6.68
CA LEU A 239 -0.76 13.82 -7.75
C LEU A 239 -0.45 15.30 -7.89
N GLN A 240 0.83 15.67 -7.78
CA GLN A 240 1.29 17.01 -8.08
C GLN A 240 2.23 16.98 -9.27
N VAL A 241 2.22 18.05 -10.07
CA VAL A 241 3.20 18.24 -11.14
C VAL A 241 4.11 19.38 -10.74
N VAL A 242 5.40 19.06 -10.61
CA VAL A 242 6.44 19.99 -10.19
C VAL A 242 7.53 20.08 -11.25
N ARG A 243 8.23 21.19 -11.28
CA ARG A 243 9.40 21.36 -12.15
C ARG A 243 10.64 20.90 -11.39
N ALA A 244 11.43 20.01 -11.98
CA ALA A 244 12.66 19.53 -11.39
C ALA A 244 13.71 20.64 -11.34
N GLU A 245 14.35 20.79 -10.18
CA GLU A 245 15.51 21.64 -9.98
C GLU A 245 16.81 20.85 -10.22
N VAL A 246 17.97 21.52 -10.19
CA VAL A 246 19.27 20.91 -10.51
C VAL A 246 19.65 19.78 -9.55
N ASP A 247 19.18 19.83 -8.31
CA ASP A 247 19.44 18.87 -7.25
C ASP A 247 18.29 17.88 -7.03
N THR A 248 17.23 17.96 -7.83
CA THR A 248 16.07 17.08 -7.68
C THR A 248 16.44 15.64 -8.09
N THR A 249 16.35 14.70 -7.15
CA THR A 249 16.56 13.27 -7.41
C THR A 249 15.28 12.47 -7.19
N MET A 250 15.12 11.37 -7.94
CA MET A 250 13.99 10.44 -7.73
C MET A 250 14.01 9.82 -6.33
N GLU A 251 15.19 9.62 -5.75
CA GLU A 251 15.41 9.11 -4.39
C GLU A 251 14.84 10.05 -3.34
N ASP A 252 15.14 11.35 -3.43
CA ASP A 252 14.64 12.34 -2.49
C ASP A 252 13.13 12.52 -2.59
N LEU A 253 12.61 12.54 -3.81
CA LEU A 253 11.17 12.56 -4.07
C LEU A 253 10.48 11.32 -3.49
N ALA A 254 11.06 10.14 -3.67
CA ALA A 254 10.53 8.90 -3.11
C ALA A 254 10.53 8.88 -1.57
N ASN A 255 11.56 9.44 -0.94
CA ASN A 255 11.67 9.53 0.52
C ASN A 255 10.62 10.46 1.14
N GLN A 256 10.22 11.50 0.41
CA GLN A 256 9.19 12.46 0.83
C GLN A 256 7.77 11.99 0.44
N SER A 257 7.67 11.12 -0.57
CA SER A 257 6.41 10.65 -1.10
C SER A 257 5.61 9.80 -0.11
N PRO A 258 4.27 9.91 -0.11
CA PRO A 258 3.40 9.05 0.69
C PRO A 258 3.12 7.69 0.04
N ILE A 259 3.70 7.42 -1.14
CA ILE A 259 3.48 6.16 -1.84
C ILE A 259 3.97 5.00 -0.95
N THR A 260 3.05 4.11 -0.62
CA THR A 260 3.38 2.88 0.11
C THR A 260 4.01 1.86 -0.81
N ASN A 261 5.02 1.15 -0.31
CA ASN A 261 5.74 0.06 -0.97
C ASN A 261 6.45 0.52 -2.25
N TYR A 262 7.78 0.51 -2.26
CA TYR A 262 8.61 0.78 -3.45
C TYR A 262 8.28 2.12 -4.12
N ALA A 263 8.26 3.21 -3.34
CA ALA A 263 7.94 4.55 -3.84
C ALA A 263 8.84 4.97 -5.01
N LEU A 264 10.13 4.68 -4.93
CA LEU A 264 11.12 5.02 -5.96
C LEU A 264 10.77 4.40 -7.32
N ASP A 265 10.57 3.09 -7.35
CA ASP A 265 10.23 2.38 -8.59
C ASP A 265 8.92 2.91 -9.18
N LYS A 266 7.91 3.14 -8.34
CA LYS A 266 6.60 3.66 -8.77
C LYS A 266 6.70 5.07 -9.34
N LEU A 267 7.44 5.97 -8.68
CA LEU A 267 7.66 7.32 -9.17
C LEU A 267 8.46 7.30 -10.49
N ARG A 268 9.46 6.43 -10.61
CA ARG A 268 10.23 6.27 -11.86
C ARG A 268 9.34 5.77 -13.00
N VAL A 269 8.55 4.73 -12.78
CA VAL A 269 7.61 4.23 -13.80
C VAL A 269 6.60 5.31 -14.19
N MET A 270 6.04 6.02 -13.20
CA MET A 270 5.07 7.10 -13.44
C MET A 270 5.65 8.22 -14.31
N ASN A 271 6.95 8.48 -14.21
CA ASN A 271 7.66 9.51 -14.99
C ASN A 271 8.41 8.98 -16.22
N GLY A 272 8.34 7.69 -16.53
CA GLY A 272 9.10 7.10 -17.64
C GLY A 272 10.62 7.04 -17.40
N LEU A 273 11.06 7.08 -16.14
CA LEU A 273 12.46 7.11 -15.71
C LEU A 273 12.93 5.75 -15.15
N TYR A 274 12.14 4.68 -15.31
CA TYR A 274 12.55 3.35 -14.83
C TYR A 274 13.59 2.71 -15.77
N PRO A 275 14.63 2.01 -15.27
CA PRO A 275 14.87 1.65 -13.87
C PRO A 275 15.69 2.66 -13.06
N ASN A 276 16.57 3.42 -13.71
CA ASN A 276 17.63 4.20 -13.05
C ASN A 276 17.70 5.67 -13.53
N GLY A 277 16.70 6.13 -14.28
CA GLY A 277 16.65 7.50 -14.78
C GLY A 277 16.45 8.52 -13.67
N GLN A 278 16.90 9.74 -13.95
CA GLN A 278 16.76 10.92 -13.09
C GLN A 278 16.09 12.04 -13.89
N PRO A 279 15.38 12.96 -13.23
CA PRO A 279 14.77 14.08 -13.91
C PRO A 279 15.85 15.05 -14.43
N GLU A 280 15.61 15.62 -15.59
CA GLU A 280 16.45 16.70 -16.12
C GLU A 280 16.05 18.04 -15.49
N PRO A 281 17.00 18.96 -15.23
CA PRO A 281 16.67 20.28 -14.71
C PRO A 281 15.67 21.00 -15.63
N GLY A 282 14.58 21.51 -15.06
CA GLY A 282 13.49 22.17 -15.79
C GLY A 282 12.40 21.21 -16.30
N GLN A 283 12.58 19.90 -16.21
CA GLN A 283 11.57 18.91 -16.61
C GLN A 283 10.36 18.95 -15.68
N LEU A 284 9.14 18.92 -16.23
CA LEU A 284 7.94 18.67 -15.43
C LEU A 284 7.84 17.20 -15.08
N ILE A 285 7.72 16.92 -13.78
CA ILE A 285 7.61 15.57 -13.24
C ILE A 285 6.37 15.46 -12.36
N LYS A 286 5.77 14.27 -12.42
CA LYS A 286 4.68 13.86 -11.55
C LYS A 286 5.27 13.39 -10.23
N ILE A 287 4.77 13.90 -9.12
CA ILE A 287 5.07 13.43 -7.77
C ILE A 287 3.76 13.14 -7.06
N VAL A 288 3.86 12.46 -5.91
CA VAL A 288 2.72 12.24 -5.04
C VAL A 288 3.05 12.84 -3.68
N ASP A 289 2.09 13.59 -3.12
CA ASP A 289 2.17 14.29 -1.83
C ASP A 289 0.90 14.08 -0.99
#